data_AF-A0A7W7H6Y6-F1
#
_entry.id   AF-A0A7W7H6Y6-F1
#
_cell.length_a   1.000
_cell.length_b   1.000
_cell.length_c   1.000
_cell.angle_alpha   90.00
_cell.angle_beta   90.00
_cell.angle_gamma   90.00
#
_symmetry.space_group_name_H-M   'P 1'
#
loop_
_entity.id
_entity.type
_entity.pdbx_description
1 polymer ?
#
loop_
_entity_poly.entity_id
_entity_poly.type
_entity_poly.pdbx_seq_one_letter_code
_entity_poly.pdbx_strand_id
1 'polypeptide(L)'
;MAINRKSSFREDSIGGLIRRCAERVIPAHLHGSLIWISGTDSDHGKRSWHYANLSYQGSRGAALDLAAPKTEQGRRAMQAAARELLKYGRFLVELIHSTRFSDDNGFYIKEGKPVPAGFYDEPGAHLTHIHIAMTEAQCHAMLRALGEKPPAPAPGGSGGLPGFSTTWPLPRGHYFGLLSGPAESHGGNTPDERAWVKEIQKQLIRAGFVPGVTDPDGGWADGVFEKATADAVTRFQKAHLPGTKFFGQVWADDFAELFRL
;
A
#
# COMPACT_ATOMS: atom_id res chain seq x y z
N MET A 1 17.72 7.43 14.53
CA MET A 1 16.63 7.93 15.40
C MET A 1 15.38 8.03 14.55
N ALA A 2 14.19 7.70 15.03
CA ALA A 2 12.95 7.88 14.27
C ALA A 2 12.40 9.30 14.46
N ILE A 3 11.54 9.77 13.56
CA ILE A 3 10.84 11.05 13.73
C ILE A 3 9.74 10.85 14.80
N ASN A 4 9.53 11.86 15.64
CA ASN A 4 8.52 11.79 16.70
C ASN A 4 7.11 11.66 16.12
N ARG A 5 6.20 11.03 16.89
CA ARG A 5 4.79 10.89 16.50
C ARG A 5 3.92 11.60 17.51
N LYS A 6 2.96 12.38 17.03
CA LYS A 6 1.88 12.90 17.89
C LYS A 6 1.10 11.72 18.46
N SER A 7 0.59 11.81 19.69
CA SER A 7 -0.17 10.71 20.32
C SER A 7 -1.43 10.30 19.54
N SER A 8 -2.01 11.23 18.76
CA SER A 8 -3.14 10.99 17.87
C SER A 8 -2.75 10.35 16.53
N PHE A 9 -1.46 10.25 16.20
CA PHE A 9 -1.01 9.69 14.94
C PHE A 9 -1.45 8.23 14.79
N ARG A 10 -1.98 7.90 13.61
CA ARG A 10 -2.34 6.55 13.19
C ARG A 10 -1.81 6.36 11.77
N GLU A 11 -1.42 5.16 11.41
CA GLU A 11 -0.99 4.84 10.04
C GLU A 11 -1.61 3.50 9.64
N ASP A 12 -2.09 3.40 8.40
CA ASP A 12 -2.39 2.12 7.77
C ASP A 12 -1.12 1.53 7.15
N SER A 13 -1.24 0.43 6.39
CA SER A 13 -0.10 -0.21 5.75
C SER A 13 0.65 0.72 4.80
N ILE A 14 -0.04 1.57 4.04
CA ILE A 14 0.56 2.53 3.10
C ILE A 14 1.18 3.71 3.82
N GLY A 15 0.52 4.26 4.86
CA GLY A 15 1.09 5.28 5.74
C GLY A 15 2.42 4.81 6.35
N GLY A 16 2.48 3.56 6.83
CA GLY A 16 3.71 2.96 7.33
C GLY A 16 4.84 2.92 6.27
N LEU A 17 4.49 2.68 5.00
CA LEU A 17 5.44 2.72 3.89
C LEU A 17 5.90 4.16 3.56
N ILE A 18 4.99 5.14 3.54
CA ILE A 18 5.31 6.56 3.30
C ILE A 18 6.27 7.06 4.38
N ARG A 19 5.97 6.79 5.65
CA ARG A 19 6.84 7.16 6.77
C ARG A 19 8.22 6.54 6.61
N ARG A 20 8.29 5.25 6.29
CA ARG A 20 9.56 4.55 6.07
C ARG A 20 10.37 5.17 4.91
N CYS A 21 9.72 5.56 3.82
CA CYS A 21 10.37 6.30 2.73
C CYS A 21 10.95 7.62 3.23
N ALA A 22 10.13 8.42 3.93
CA ALA A 22 10.53 9.74 4.45
C ALA A 22 11.68 9.65 5.46
N GLU A 23 11.61 8.74 6.43
CA GLU A 23 12.65 8.56 7.46
C GLU A 23 13.99 8.04 6.90
N ARG A 24 14.01 7.49 5.68
CA ARG A 24 15.24 7.11 4.99
C ARG A 24 15.89 8.24 4.20
N VAL A 25 15.13 9.27 3.81
CA VAL A 25 15.64 10.38 3.02
C VAL A 25 15.87 11.64 3.84
N ILE A 26 15.08 11.84 4.90
CA ILE A 26 15.26 12.96 5.81
C ILE A 26 16.52 12.69 6.67
N PRO A 27 17.46 13.64 6.76
CA PRO A 27 18.64 13.51 7.60
C PRO A 27 18.29 13.30 9.06
N ALA A 28 18.96 12.33 9.70
CA ALA A 28 18.68 11.96 11.09
C ALA A 28 18.80 13.13 12.10
N HIS A 29 19.63 14.13 11.82
CA HIS A 29 19.77 15.31 12.68
C HIS A 29 18.52 16.21 12.71
N LEU A 30 17.63 16.09 11.73
CA LEU A 30 16.34 16.81 11.70
C LEU A 30 15.25 16.10 12.50
N HIS A 31 15.39 14.80 12.78
CA HIS A 31 14.29 13.97 13.29
C HIS A 31 13.75 14.44 14.64
N GLY A 32 14.61 14.97 15.52
CA GLY A 32 14.19 15.51 16.81
C GLY A 32 13.36 16.80 16.71
N SER A 33 13.39 17.49 15.57
CA SER A 33 12.64 18.73 15.32
C SER A 33 11.31 18.50 14.59
N LEU A 34 11.07 17.28 14.11
CA LEU A 34 9.96 16.93 13.25
C LEU A 34 8.99 16.01 14.00
N ILE A 35 7.70 16.12 13.67
CA ILE A 35 6.62 15.35 14.28
C ILE A 35 5.64 14.92 13.19
N TRP A 36 5.34 13.63 13.12
CA TRP A 36 4.21 13.11 12.36
C TRP A 36 2.91 13.50 13.05
N ILE A 37 2.06 14.28 12.37
CA ILE A 37 0.87 14.90 12.98
C ILE A 37 -0.46 14.38 12.46
N SER A 38 -0.51 13.70 11.32
CA SER A 38 -1.77 13.17 10.77
C SER A 38 -1.64 11.76 10.22
N GLY A 39 -2.72 11.01 10.40
CA GLY A 39 -3.00 9.80 9.64
C GLY A 39 -4.34 9.13 9.96
N THR A 40 -5.12 9.59 10.96
CA THR A 40 -6.59 9.41 11.02
C THR A 40 -7.35 10.41 11.93
N ASP A 41 -6.77 11.55 12.32
CA ASP A 41 -7.49 12.59 13.05
C ASP A 41 -8.43 13.40 12.14
N SER A 42 -9.61 13.68 12.68
CA SER A 42 -10.83 14.26 12.13
C SER A 42 -10.72 15.66 11.49
N ASP A 43 -9.52 16.13 11.15
CA ASP A 43 -9.26 17.51 10.76
C ASP A 43 -9.43 17.77 9.25
N HIS A 44 -9.75 16.75 8.43
CA HIS A 44 -9.77 16.88 6.97
C HIS A 44 -11.07 16.49 6.26
N GLY A 45 -12.23 16.69 6.90
CA GLY A 45 -13.53 16.51 6.24
C GLY A 45 -13.72 15.13 5.57
N LYS A 46 -14.75 14.98 4.73
CA LYS A 46 -15.09 13.69 4.11
C LYS A 46 -14.24 13.31 2.88
N ARG A 47 -13.28 14.14 2.46
CA ARG A 47 -12.45 13.96 1.24
C ARG A 47 -11.03 14.46 1.48
N SER A 48 -10.18 13.62 2.07
CA SER A 48 -8.76 13.90 2.24
C SER A 48 -7.90 12.75 1.73
N TRP A 49 -6.69 13.06 1.26
CA TRP A 49 -5.70 12.06 0.86
C TRP A 49 -5.15 11.22 2.01
N HIS A 50 -5.47 11.56 3.25
CA HIS A 50 -5.20 10.73 4.42
C HIS A 50 -6.03 9.44 4.49
N TYR A 51 -7.01 9.22 3.59
CA TYR A 51 -7.93 8.08 3.68
C TYR A 51 -7.73 7.02 2.58
N ALA A 52 -7.91 5.77 3.01
CA ALA A 52 -7.79 4.48 2.32
C ALA A 52 -8.56 4.24 1.00
N ASN A 53 -9.13 5.28 0.38
CA ASN A 53 -9.98 5.20 -0.82
C ASN A 53 -9.46 5.99 -2.02
N LEU A 54 -8.24 6.51 -1.96
CA LEU A 54 -7.64 7.17 -3.10
C LEU A 54 -6.77 6.20 -3.86
N SER A 55 -6.95 6.20 -5.18
CA SER A 55 -6.14 5.44 -6.10
C SER A 55 -5.50 6.40 -7.10
N TYR A 56 -4.25 6.12 -7.44
CA TYR A 56 -3.56 6.79 -8.52
C TYR A 56 -3.01 5.73 -9.45
N GLN A 57 -3.38 5.82 -10.73
CA GLN A 57 -3.03 4.83 -11.76
C GLN A 57 -3.35 3.38 -11.36
N GLY A 58 -4.49 3.17 -10.68
CA GLY A 58 -4.95 1.86 -10.24
C GLY A 58 -4.28 1.31 -8.97
N SER A 59 -3.31 2.03 -8.39
CA SER A 59 -2.69 1.65 -7.10
C SER A 59 -3.29 2.48 -5.96
N ARG A 60 -3.55 1.85 -4.82
CA ARG A 60 -4.03 2.54 -3.61
C ARG A 60 -2.97 3.52 -3.11
N GLY A 61 -3.41 4.67 -2.62
CA GLY A 61 -2.57 5.70 -2.04
C GLY A 61 -3.07 6.16 -0.68
N ALA A 62 -2.14 6.79 0.03
CA ALA A 62 -2.37 7.46 1.30
C ALA A 62 -1.54 8.75 1.33
N ALA A 63 -1.77 9.56 2.35
CA ALA A 63 -0.96 10.72 2.65
C ALA A 63 -0.66 10.83 4.14
N LEU A 64 0.49 11.41 4.45
CA LEU A 64 0.92 11.75 5.81
C LEU A 64 1.37 13.21 5.87
N ASP A 65 1.12 13.86 7.00
CA ASP A 65 1.66 15.19 7.26
C ASP A 65 2.80 15.16 8.28
N LEU A 66 3.83 15.95 7.95
CA LEU A 66 4.99 16.15 8.80
C LEU A 66 5.09 17.62 9.21
N ALA A 67 5.06 17.87 10.52
CA ALA A 67 5.12 19.22 11.07
C ALA A 67 6.35 19.42 11.97
N ALA A 68 6.50 20.63 12.47
CA ALA A 68 7.48 21.01 13.48
C ALA A 68 6.88 22.07 14.43
N PRO A 69 7.51 22.36 15.59
CA PRO A 69 7.15 23.50 16.41
C PRO A 69 7.12 24.80 15.58
N LYS A 70 6.20 25.72 15.91
CA LYS A 70 6.04 27.02 15.24
C LYS A 70 7.14 28.02 15.63
N THR A 71 8.39 27.58 15.63
CA THR A 71 9.60 28.38 15.85
C THR A 71 10.35 28.53 14.52
N GLU A 72 11.27 29.49 14.41
CA GLU A 72 12.10 29.63 13.20
C GLU A 72 12.90 28.35 12.92
N GLN A 73 13.47 27.75 13.96
CA GLN A 73 14.19 26.47 13.85
C GLN A 73 13.28 25.35 13.32
N GLY A 74 12.05 25.22 13.84
CA GLY A 74 11.10 24.21 13.38
C GLY A 74 10.68 24.43 11.92
N ARG A 75 10.41 25.67 11.52
CA ARG A 75 10.13 26.03 10.12
C ARG A 75 11.29 25.68 9.19
N ARG A 76 12.53 25.96 9.59
CA ARG A 76 13.74 25.59 8.84
C ARG A 76 13.94 24.08 8.76
N ALA A 77 13.62 23.34 9.83
CA ALA A 77 13.64 21.88 9.78
C ALA A 77 12.63 21.30 8.79
N MET A 78 11.40 21.85 8.73
CA MET A 78 10.42 21.46 7.71
C MET A 78 10.90 21.79 6.29
N GLN A 79 11.42 23.01 6.07
CA GLN A 79 11.97 23.39 4.77
C GLN A 79 13.06 22.42 4.31
N ALA A 80 14.02 22.10 5.19
CA ALA A 80 15.10 21.17 4.90
C ALA A 80 14.56 19.76 4.60
N ALA A 81 13.64 19.25 5.40
CA ALA A 81 13.01 17.95 5.17
C ALA A 81 12.26 17.89 3.82
N ALA A 82 11.51 18.94 3.49
CA ALA A 82 10.79 19.03 2.22
C ALA A 82 11.75 19.02 1.02
N ARG A 83 12.88 19.76 1.09
CA ARG A 83 13.89 19.76 0.04
C ARG A 83 14.53 18.38 -0.17
N GLU A 84 14.71 17.60 0.90
CA GLU A 84 15.22 16.23 0.78
C GLU A 84 14.21 15.30 0.13
N LEU A 85 12.92 15.41 0.49
CA LEU A 85 11.83 14.69 -0.17
C LEU A 85 11.69 15.06 -1.65
N LEU A 86 11.89 16.34 -2.00
CA LEU A 86 11.79 16.85 -3.37
C LEU A 86 12.75 16.15 -4.34
N LYS A 87 13.94 15.72 -3.88
CA LYS A 87 14.91 14.94 -4.69
C LYS A 87 14.32 13.63 -5.20
N TYR A 88 13.27 13.13 -4.54
CA TYR A 88 12.54 11.92 -4.87
C TYR A 88 11.15 12.21 -5.47
N GLY A 89 10.89 13.45 -5.91
CA GLY A 89 9.59 13.92 -6.38
C GLY A 89 8.92 13.00 -7.40
N ARG A 90 9.69 12.34 -8.29
CA ARG A 90 9.16 11.37 -9.27
C ARG A 90 8.37 10.19 -8.67
N PHE A 91 8.57 9.88 -7.39
CA PHE A 91 7.86 8.82 -6.68
C PHE A 91 6.64 9.34 -5.90
N LEU A 92 6.39 10.64 -5.88
CA LEU A 92 5.34 11.24 -5.05
C LEU A 92 4.09 11.48 -5.90
N VAL A 93 2.92 11.12 -5.36
CA VAL A 93 1.65 11.60 -5.91
C VAL A 93 1.53 13.09 -5.61
N GLU A 94 1.77 13.48 -4.35
CA GLU A 94 1.81 14.89 -3.95
C GLU A 94 2.93 15.15 -2.95
N LEU A 95 3.56 16.31 -3.06
CA LEU A 95 4.43 16.89 -2.03
C LEU A 95 4.12 18.37 -1.93
N ILE A 96 3.62 18.83 -0.79
CA ILE A 96 3.26 20.23 -0.58
C ILE A 96 4.13 20.83 0.51
N HIS A 97 4.86 21.89 0.16
CA HIS A 97 5.54 22.77 1.10
C HIS A 97 5.21 24.23 0.74
N SER A 98 4.22 24.83 1.42
CA SER A 98 3.73 26.17 1.06
C SER A 98 4.35 27.32 1.88
N THR A 99 5.18 27.02 2.89
CA THR A 99 5.87 28.06 3.65
C THR A 99 6.92 28.74 2.78
N ARG A 100 6.79 30.06 2.57
CA ARG A 100 7.77 30.86 1.84
C ARG A 100 8.93 31.29 2.76
N PHE A 101 10.15 31.13 2.26
CA PHE A 101 11.40 31.57 2.85
C PHE A 101 12.14 32.47 1.85
N SER A 102 13.15 33.20 2.32
CA SER A 102 13.99 34.04 1.46
C SER A 102 14.75 33.24 0.38
N ASP A 103 14.97 31.95 0.61
CA ASP A 103 15.75 31.04 -0.25
C ASP A 103 14.87 29.97 -0.93
N ASP A 104 13.56 29.97 -0.71
CA ASP A 104 12.58 29.05 -1.30
C ASP A 104 11.17 29.66 -1.23
N ASN A 105 10.47 29.77 -2.36
CA ASN A 105 9.09 30.28 -2.37
C ASN A 105 8.03 29.20 -2.06
N GLY A 106 8.45 28.07 -1.49
CA GLY A 106 7.63 26.87 -1.39
C GLY A 106 7.55 26.15 -2.74
N PHE A 107 7.08 24.91 -2.71
CA PHE A 107 6.90 24.11 -3.91
C PHE A 107 5.80 23.07 -3.76
N TYR A 108 5.27 22.67 -4.91
CA TYR A 108 4.26 21.63 -5.03
C TYR A 108 4.68 20.64 -6.12
N ILE A 109 4.73 19.36 -5.76
CA ILE A 109 4.78 18.26 -6.71
C ILE A 109 3.38 17.67 -6.83
N LYS A 110 2.91 17.46 -8.06
CA LYS A 110 1.70 16.71 -8.37
C LYS A 110 2.00 15.67 -9.44
N GLU A 111 1.62 14.43 -9.19
CA GLU A 111 1.80 13.29 -10.10
C GLU A 111 3.26 13.14 -10.55
N GLY A 112 4.18 13.31 -9.60
CA GLY A 112 5.62 13.24 -9.84
C GLY A 112 6.23 14.43 -10.58
N LYS A 113 5.45 15.48 -10.87
CA LYS A 113 5.88 16.66 -11.64
C LYS A 113 5.81 17.93 -10.80
N PRO A 114 6.79 18.85 -10.93
CA PRO A 114 6.68 20.17 -10.34
C PRO A 114 5.49 20.93 -10.91
N VAL A 115 4.71 21.56 -10.03
CA VAL A 115 3.65 22.49 -10.40
C VAL A 115 4.23 23.91 -10.37
N PRO A 116 3.95 24.76 -11.37
CA PRO A 116 4.39 26.16 -11.36
C PRO A 116 3.97 26.90 -10.09
N ALA A 117 4.82 27.82 -9.63
CA ALA A 117 4.52 28.67 -8.48
C ALA A 117 3.21 29.46 -8.68
N GLY A 118 2.43 29.62 -7.62
CA GLY A 118 1.14 30.35 -7.62
C GLY A 118 -0.10 29.47 -7.87
N PHE A 119 0.06 28.19 -8.22
CA PHE A 119 -1.08 27.27 -8.43
C PHE A 119 -1.77 26.83 -7.13
N TYR A 120 -1.18 27.14 -5.96
CA TYR A 120 -1.65 26.69 -4.65
C TYR A 120 -1.68 27.84 -3.62
N ASP A 121 -2.14 29.02 -4.05
CA ASP A 121 -2.36 30.19 -3.18
C ASP A 121 -3.72 30.12 -2.46
N GLU A 122 -4.10 28.95 -1.91
CA GLU A 122 -5.21 28.89 -0.95
C GLU A 122 -4.74 29.52 0.38
N PRO A 123 -5.34 30.62 0.86
CA PRO A 123 -4.87 31.30 2.05
C PRO A 123 -4.89 30.39 3.29
N GLY A 124 -3.71 30.00 3.78
CA GLY A 124 -3.55 29.31 5.07
C GLY A 124 -3.41 27.79 5.00
N ALA A 125 -3.68 27.14 3.87
CA ALA A 125 -3.55 25.69 3.75
C ALA A 125 -2.06 25.27 3.70
N HIS A 126 -1.68 24.24 4.47
CA HIS A 126 -0.33 23.62 4.48
C HIS A 126 0.84 24.53 4.92
N LEU A 127 0.58 25.70 5.51
CA LEU A 127 1.67 26.56 6.04
C LEU A 127 2.35 26.01 7.29
N THR A 128 1.75 24.99 7.91
CA THR A 128 2.15 24.46 9.22
C THR A 128 2.74 23.06 9.16
N HIS A 129 2.76 22.44 7.98
CA HIS A 129 3.22 21.06 7.77
C HIS A 129 3.62 20.82 6.31
N ILE A 130 4.30 19.71 6.08
CA ILE A 130 4.59 19.15 4.76
C ILE A 130 3.56 18.05 4.50
N HIS A 131 2.86 18.10 3.37
CA HIS A 131 1.97 17.03 2.94
C HIS A 131 2.72 16.07 2.02
N ILE A 132 2.64 14.77 2.28
CA ILE A 132 3.30 13.73 1.48
C ILE A 132 2.26 12.68 1.10
N ALA A 133 1.98 12.53 -0.19
CA ALA A 133 1.08 11.49 -0.70
C ALA A 133 1.82 10.55 -1.66
N MET A 134 1.62 9.24 -1.49
CA MET A 134 2.21 8.21 -2.34
C MET A 134 1.24 7.03 -2.50
N THR A 135 1.37 6.31 -3.61
CA THR A 135 0.81 4.96 -3.73
C THR A 135 1.71 3.91 -3.10
N GLU A 136 1.15 2.75 -2.77
CA GLU A 136 1.90 1.59 -2.30
C GLU A 136 3.00 1.20 -3.32
N ALA A 137 2.65 1.14 -4.61
CA ALA A 137 3.59 0.82 -5.68
C ALA A 137 4.76 1.82 -5.74
N GLN A 138 4.47 3.11 -5.59
CA GLN A 138 5.48 4.17 -5.54
C GLN A 138 6.36 4.07 -4.29
N CYS A 139 5.80 3.75 -3.13
CA CYS A 139 6.58 3.55 -1.91
C CYS A 139 7.60 2.43 -2.10
N HIS A 140 7.17 1.27 -2.61
CA HIS A 140 8.08 0.16 -2.88
C HIS A 140 9.12 0.50 -3.95
N ALA A 141 8.75 1.26 -4.99
CA ALA A 141 9.70 1.72 -6.00
C ALA A 141 10.76 2.66 -5.40
N MET A 142 10.36 3.59 -4.52
CA MET A 142 11.26 4.49 -3.82
C MET A 142 12.18 3.73 -2.85
N LEU A 143 11.65 2.81 -2.04
CA LEU A 143 12.46 1.99 -1.13
C LEU A 143 13.50 1.16 -1.89
N ARG A 144 13.15 0.58 -3.04
CA ARG A 144 14.12 -0.10 -3.92
C ARG A 144 15.19 0.86 -4.44
N ALA A 145 14.82 2.07 -4.87
CA ALA A 145 15.76 3.09 -5.31
C ALA A 145 16.71 3.54 -4.17
N LEU A 146 16.26 3.43 -2.91
CA LEU A 146 17.06 3.66 -1.71
C LEU A 146 17.90 2.44 -1.29
N GLY A 147 17.97 1.40 -2.13
CA GLY A 147 18.75 0.19 -1.86
C GLY A 147 18.10 -0.78 -0.88
N GLU A 148 16.80 -0.63 -0.61
CA GLU A 148 16.07 -1.66 0.11
C GLU A 148 15.94 -2.91 -0.74
N LYS A 149 16.43 -4.04 -0.22
CA LYS A 149 16.20 -5.33 -0.85
C LYS A 149 14.71 -5.66 -0.77
N PRO A 150 14.10 -6.22 -1.82
CA PRO A 150 12.79 -6.83 -1.70
C PRO A 150 12.79 -7.79 -0.51
N PRO A 151 11.67 -7.90 0.24
CA PRO A 151 11.56 -8.93 1.27
C PRO A 151 11.92 -10.28 0.65
N ALA A 152 12.78 -11.05 1.33
CA ALA A 152 13.10 -12.39 0.88
C ALA A 152 11.79 -13.20 0.79
N PRO A 153 11.58 -14.01 -0.26
CA PRO A 153 10.49 -14.96 -0.27
C PRO A 153 10.58 -15.81 1.01
N ALA A 154 9.45 -15.99 1.69
CA ALA A 154 9.42 -16.79 2.92
C ALA A 154 9.97 -18.21 2.64
N PRO A 155 10.70 -18.83 3.58
CA PRO A 155 11.29 -20.16 3.36
C PRO A 155 10.21 -21.19 3.01
N GLY A 156 10.35 -21.80 1.82
CA GLY A 156 9.37 -22.71 1.24
C GLY A 156 9.43 -24.11 1.85
N GLY A 157 8.29 -24.59 2.33
CA GLY A 157 8.05 -26.00 2.63
C GLY A 157 7.72 -26.75 1.33
N SER A 158 8.54 -27.74 0.99
CA SER A 158 8.45 -28.52 -0.23
C SER A 158 7.29 -29.54 -0.20
N GLY A 159 6.41 -29.48 -1.20
CA GLY A 159 5.51 -30.58 -1.56
C GLY A 159 4.36 -30.13 -2.45
N GLY A 160 4.59 -29.96 -3.76
CA GLY A 160 3.59 -29.43 -4.69
C GLY A 160 3.63 -30.03 -6.10
N LEU A 161 2.45 -30.07 -6.72
CA LEU A 161 2.12 -30.60 -8.05
C LEU A 161 3.08 -30.15 -9.18
N PRO A 162 3.17 -30.89 -10.30
CA PRO A 162 4.10 -30.56 -11.39
C PRO A 162 3.82 -29.17 -11.96
N GLY A 163 4.76 -28.23 -11.74
CA GLY A 163 4.77 -26.92 -12.39
C GLY A 163 4.25 -25.74 -11.56
N PHE A 164 3.69 -25.96 -10.36
CA PHE A 164 3.26 -24.86 -9.49
C PHE A 164 3.56 -25.14 -8.02
N SER A 165 4.13 -24.16 -7.32
CA SER A 165 4.53 -24.34 -5.91
C SER A 165 3.28 -24.33 -5.02
N THR A 166 3.23 -25.26 -4.08
CA THR A 166 2.24 -25.27 -2.98
C THR A 166 2.68 -24.40 -1.80
N THR A 167 3.83 -23.74 -1.92
CA THR A 167 4.30 -22.79 -0.91
C THR A 167 3.43 -21.54 -0.96
N TRP A 168 2.97 -21.12 0.22
CA TRP A 168 2.25 -19.86 0.39
C TRP A 168 3.10 -18.67 -0.10
N PRO A 169 2.64 -17.92 -1.13
CA PRO A 169 3.48 -16.92 -1.79
C PRO A 169 3.36 -15.51 -1.18
N LEU A 170 2.41 -15.28 -0.28
CA LEU A 170 2.10 -13.94 0.22
C LEU A 170 2.79 -13.64 1.57
N PRO A 171 3.04 -12.36 1.89
CA PRO A 171 3.53 -11.97 3.22
C PRO A 171 2.60 -12.41 4.35
N ARG A 172 3.13 -12.43 5.58
CA ARG A 172 2.33 -12.70 6.77
C ARG A 172 1.22 -11.66 6.92
N GLY A 173 -0.01 -12.12 7.14
CA GLY A 173 -1.19 -11.26 7.33
C GLY A 173 -1.95 -10.94 6.04
N HIS A 174 -1.46 -11.41 4.89
CA HIS A 174 -2.10 -11.26 3.60
C HIS A 174 -2.84 -12.55 3.20
N TYR A 175 -3.76 -12.45 2.24
CA TYR A 175 -4.61 -13.54 1.74
C TYR A 175 -4.97 -13.30 0.27
N PHE A 176 -5.36 -14.35 -0.45
CA PHE A 176 -6.03 -14.17 -1.74
C PHE A 176 -7.52 -13.94 -1.50
N GLY A 177 -8.08 -12.90 -2.12
CA GLY A 177 -9.46 -12.50 -1.86
C GLY A 177 -9.93 -11.52 -2.92
N LEU A 178 -11.08 -10.89 -2.70
CA LEU A 178 -11.66 -9.96 -3.67
C LEU A 178 -10.65 -8.90 -4.14
N LEU A 179 -10.61 -8.65 -5.45
CA LEU A 179 -9.83 -7.58 -6.06
C LEU A 179 -10.17 -6.20 -5.45
N SER A 180 -11.41 -6.01 -5.03
CA SER A 180 -11.91 -4.81 -4.34
C SER A 180 -11.67 -4.80 -2.82
N GLY A 181 -10.96 -5.80 -2.30
CA GLY A 181 -10.66 -5.95 -0.87
C GLY A 181 -9.62 -4.94 -0.34
N PRO A 182 -9.28 -5.04 0.96
CA PRO A 182 -8.22 -4.23 1.56
C PRO A 182 -6.82 -4.62 1.04
N ALA A 183 -5.74 -3.97 1.50
CA ALA A 183 -4.38 -4.15 0.95
C ALA A 183 -3.85 -5.58 1.17
N GLU A 184 -4.32 -6.21 2.24
CA GLU A 184 -4.01 -7.59 2.58
C GLU A 184 -4.66 -8.59 1.62
N SER A 185 -5.63 -8.15 0.80
CA SER A 185 -6.35 -8.96 -0.20
C SER A 185 -5.68 -8.91 -1.57
N HIS A 186 -5.16 -10.05 -2.03
CA HIS A 186 -4.53 -10.21 -3.33
C HIS A 186 -5.52 -10.83 -4.33
N GLY A 187 -6.09 -9.99 -5.20
CA GLY A 187 -7.13 -10.40 -6.13
C GLY A 187 -6.74 -10.47 -7.61
N GLY A 188 -5.46 -10.31 -7.94
CA GLY A 188 -5.01 -10.31 -9.35
C GLY A 188 -4.73 -8.92 -9.91
N ASN A 189 -4.26 -7.99 -9.07
CA ASN A 189 -3.90 -6.63 -9.49
C ASN A 189 -2.59 -6.59 -10.29
N THR A 190 -1.71 -7.58 -10.10
CA THR A 190 -0.42 -7.68 -10.79
C THR A 190 -0.34 -8.96 -11.63
N PRO A 191 0.56 -9.04 -12.64
CA PRO A 191 0.76 -10.26 -13.41
C PRO A 191 1.10 -11.49 -12.55
N ASP A 192 1.91 -11.30 -11.50
CA ASP A 192 2.29 -12.37 -10.58
C ASP A 192 1.08 -12.85 -9.75
N GLU A 193 0.28 -11.91 -9.22
CA GLU A 193 -0.96 -12.27 -8.51
C GLU A 193 -1.94 -12.99 -9.43
N ARG A 194 -2.09 -12.54 -10.69
CA ARG A 194 -2.97 -13.18 -11.66
C ARG A 194 -2.58 -14.63 -11.91
N ALA A 195 -1.28 -14.95 -11.95
CA ALA A 195 -0.83 -16.32 -12.08
C ALA A 195 -1.28 -17.18 -10.89
N TRP A 196 -1.14 -16.66 -9.65
CA TRP A 196 -1.59 -17.37 -8.45
C TRP A 196 -3.10 -17.52 -8.35
N VAL A 197 -3.85 -16.44 -8.58
CA VAL A 197 -5.32 -16.47 -8.59
C VAL A 197 -5.83 -17.43 -9.65
N LYS A 198 -5.21 -17.45 -10.84
CA LYS A 198 -5.57 -18.37 -11.91
C LYS A 198 -5.37 -19.83 -11.49
N GLU A 199 -4.30 -20.13 -10.76
CA GLU A 199 -4.11 -21.51 -10.26
C GLU A 199 -5.11 -21.86 -9.14
N ILE A 200 -5.42 -20.93 -8.23
CA ILE A 200 -6.49 -21.14 -7.24
C ILE A 200 -7.82 -21.45 -7.94
N GLN A 201 -8.17 -20.68 -8.97
CA GLN A 201 -9.37 -20.88 -9.78
C GLN A 201 -9.36 -22.26 -10.46
N LYS A 202 -8.23 -22.67 -11.04
CA LYS A 202 -8.04 -24.01 -11.62
C LYS A 202 -8.28 -25.13 -10.61
N GLN A 203 -7.73 -25.01 -9.41
CA GLN A 203 -7.91 -26.02 -8.36
C GLN A 203 -9.38 -26.09 -7.90
N LEU A 204 -10.06 -24.96 -7.75
CA LEU A 204 -11.48 -24.92 -7.44
C LEU A 204 -12.34 -25.60 -8.53
N ILE A 205 -11.99 -25.43 -9.81
CA ILE A 205 -12.65 -26.13 -10.93
C ILE A 205 -12.39 -27.63 -10.83
N ARG A 206 -11.13 -28.06 -10.70
CA ARG A 206 -10.74 -29.49 -10.62
C ARG A 206 -11.43 -30.20 -9.46
N ALA A 207 -11.55 -29.53 -8.31
CA ALA A 207 -12.20 -30.05 -7.12
C ALA A 207 -13.76 -29.95 -7.17
N GLY A 208 -14.33 -29.39 -8.23
CA GLY A 208 -15.79 -29.35 -8.42
C GLY A 208 -16.52 -28.25 -7.63
N PHE A 209 -15.82 -27.23 -7.13
CA PHE A 209 -16.42 -26.12 -6.38
C PHE A 209 -16.98 -24.98 -7.27
N VAL A 210 -16.85 -25.13 -8.59
CA VAL A 210 -17.40 -24.23 -9.60
C VAL A 210 -18.50 -24.95 -10.41
N PRO A 211 -19.79 -24.84 -10.02
CA PRO A 211 -20.87 -25.55 -10.69
C PRO A 211 -20.98 -25.21 -12.17
N GLY A 212 -21.08 -26.24 -13.01
CA GLY A 212 -21.22 -26.09 -14.46
C GLY A 212 -19.94 -25.74 -15.21
N VAL A 213 -18.79 -25.63 -14.52
CA VAL A 213 -17.48 -25.39 -15.14
C VAL A 213 -16.59 -26.59 -14.85
N THR A 214 -16.12 -27.25 -15.90
CA THR A 214 -15.27 -28.46 -15.81
C THR A 214 -13.90 -28.29 -16.46
N ASP A 215 -13.73 -27.27 -17.31
CA ASP A 215 -12.46 -26.98 -17.98
C ASP A 215 -11.62 -26.00 -17.13
N PRO A 216 -10.55 -26.46 -16.47
CA PRO A 216 -9.70 -25.58 -15.66
C PRO A 216 -8.90 -24.59 -16.53
N ASP A 217 -8.67 -24.86 -17.81
CA ASP A 217 -7.95 -23.96 -18.70
C ASP A 217 -8.89 -23.00 -19.47
N GLY A 218 -10.19 -23.10 -19.20
CA GLY A 218 -11.23 -22.24 -19.78
C GLY A 218 -11.23 -20.80 -19.25
N GLY A 219 -12.08 -19.97 -19.85
CA GLY A 219 -12.15 -18.53 -19.56
C GLY A 219 -12.59 -18.16 -18.14
N TRP A 220 -13.08 -19.12 -17.34
CA TRP A 220 -13.40 -18.89 -15.93
C TRP A 220 -12.14 -18.68 -15.07
N ALA A 221 -11.04 -19.36 -15.41
CA ALA A 221 -9.75 -19.21 -14.74
C ALA A 221 -8.94 -18.05 -15.39
N ASP A 222 -9.42 -16.82 -15.18
CA ASP A 222 -8.89 -15.59 -15.77
C ASP A 222 -7.81 -14.89 -14.92
N GLY A 223 -7.58 -15.36 -13.70
CA GLY A 223 -6.66 -14.77 -12.74
C GLY A 223 -7.20 -13.55 -12.00
N VAL A 224 -8.51 -13.29 -12.05
CA VAL A 224 -9.16 -12.18 -11.35
C VAL A 224 -10.07 -12.72 -10.26
N PHE A 225 -9.76 -12.39 -9.00
CA PHE A 225 -10.50 -12.88 -7.85
C PHE A 225 -11.71 -11.98 -7.58
N GLU A 226 -12.82 -12.31 -8.23
CA GLU A 226 -14.09 -11.61 -8.10
C GLU A 226 -15.09 -12.40 -7.24
N LYS A 227 -16.33 -11.91 -7.16
CA LYS A 227 -17.40 -12.54 -6.39
C LYS A 227 -17.57 -14.02 -6.76
N ALA A 228 -17.46 -14.39 -8.04
CA ALA A 228 -17.58 -15.77 -8.47
C ALA A 228 -16.50 -16.69 -7.86
N THR A 229 -15.26 -16.21 -7.78
CA THR A 229 -14.16 -16.92 -7.12
C THR A 229 -14.37 -16.99 -5.61
N ALA A 230 -14.78 -15.89 -4.97
CA ALA A 230 -15.09 -15.87 -3.53
C ALA A 230 -16.21 -16.85 -3.14
N ASP A 231 -17.25 -16.94 -3.97
CA ASP A 231 -18.36 -17.88 -3.78
C ASP A 231 -17.87 -19.33 -3.91
N ALA A 232 -16.99 -19.64 -4.87
CA ALA A 232 -16.40 -20.96 -5.03
C ALA A 232 -15.49 -21.33 -3.85
N VAL A 233 -14.64 -20.41 -3.39
CA VAL A 233 -13.80 -20.57 -2.18
C VAL A 233 -14.66 -20.82 -0.95
N THR A 234 -15.78 -20.09 -0.81
CA THR A 234 -16.73 -20.30 0.29
C THR A 234 -17.31 -21.73 0.30
N ARG A 235 -17.61 -22.31 -0.87
CA ARG A 235 -18.09 -23.70 -0.96
C ARG A 235 -17.00 -24.69 -0.55
N PHE A 236 -15.79 -24.50 -1.06
CA PHE A 236 -14.61 -25.28 -0.66
C PHE A 236 -14.41 -25.25 0.85
N GLN A 237 -14.38 -24.06 1.45
CA GLN A 237 -14.20 -23.87 2.88
C GLN A 237 -15.28 -24.52 3.72
N LYS A 238 -16.55 -24.44 3.30
CA LYS A 238 -17.64 -25.14 3.99
C LYS A 238 -17.48 -26.66 3.97
N ALA A 239 -16.90 -27.21 2.91
CA ALA A 239 -16.70 -28.64 2.75
C ALA A 239 -15.45 -29.16 3.49
N HIS A 240 -14.36 -28.40 3.49
CA HIS A 240 -13.05 -28.86 3.97
C HIS A 240 -12.55 -28.18 5.24
N LEU A 241 -13.07 -26.99 5.57
CA LEU A 241 -12.55 -26.13 6.64
C LEU A 241 -13.69 -25.66 7.56
N PRO A 242 -14.40 -26.57 8.25
CA PRO A 242 -15.61 -26.25 9.03
C PRO A 242 -15.40 -25.26 10.19
N GLY A 243 -14.14 -24.96 10.55
CA GLY A 243 -13.79 -23.97 11.58
C GLY A 243 -13.38 -22.59 11.05
N THR A 244 -13.29 -22.38 9.74
CA THR A 244 -12.87 -21.09 9.19
C THR A 244 -13.90 -20.00 9.46
N LYS A 245 -13.41 -18.78 9.66
CA LYS A 245 -14.24 -17.57 9.84
C LYS A 245 -14.11 -16.60 8.67
N PHE A 246 -13.23 -16.87 7.71
CA PHE A 246 -12.86 -15.98 6.62
C PHE A 246 -13.40 -16.48 5.28
N PHE A 247 -14.72 -16.67 5.21
CA PHE A 247 -15.36 -17.21 4.02
C PHE A 247 -15.09 -16.35 2.77
N GLY A 248 -14.68 -17.01 1.68
CA GLY A 248 -14.39 -16.36 0.40
C GLY A 248 -13.01 -15.70 0.32
N GLN A 249 -12.17 -15.90 1.34
CA GLN A 249 -10.75 -15.55 1.35
C GLN A 249 -9.95 -16.85 1.42
N VAL A 250 -8.79 -16.91 0.76
CA VAL A 250 -7.85 -18.02 0.85
C VAL A 250 -6.64 -17.55 1.63
N TRP A 251 -6.47 -18.05 2.85
CA TRP A 251 -5.31 -17.88 3.71
C TRP A 251 -4.32 -19.04 3.53
N ALA A 252 -3.19 -18.99 4.24
CA ALA A 252 -2.11 -19.97 4.08
C ALA A 252 -2.54 -21.42 4.33
N ASP A 253 -3.42 -21.65 5.31
CA ASP A 253 -4.01 -22.95 5.63
C ASP A 253 -5.07 -23.37 4.62
N ASP A 254 -5.95 -22.45 4.19
CA ASP A 254 -6.92 -22.69 3.11
C ASP A 254 -6.21 -23.13 1.82
N PHE A 255 -5.11 -22.45 1.48
CA PHE A 255 -4.30 -22.70 0.28
C PHE A 255 -3.65 -24.07 0.34
N ALA A 256 -3.06 -24.42 1.49
CA ALA A 256 -2.44 -25.72 1.69
C ALA A 256 -3.46 -26.86 1.55
N GLU A 257 -4.68 -26.68 2.07
CA GLU A 257 -5.74 -27.68 1.95
C GLU A 257 -6.27 -27.78 0.51
N LEU A 258 -6.55 -26.64 -0.15
CA LEU A 258 -7.05 -26.63 -1.53
C LEU A 258 -6.10 -27.33 -2.51
N PHE A 259 -4.79 -27.13 -2.35
CA PHE A 259 -3.77 -27.71 -3.24
C PHE A 259 -3.41 -29.17 -2.90
N ARG A 260 -4.06 -29.78 -1.91
CA ARG A 260 -3.96 -31.22 -1.62
C ARG A 260 -5.09 -32.06 -2.23
N LEU A 261 -6.16 -31.42 -2.71
CA LEU A 261 -7.32 -32.07 -3.34
C LEU A 261 -6.94 -32.62 -4.73
#